data_AF-A0A8J5PT13-F1
#
_entry.id   AF-A0A8J5PT13-F1
#
_cell.length_a   1.000
_cell.length_b   1.000
_cell.length_c   1.000
_cell.angle_alpha   90.00
_cell.angle_beta   90.00
_cell.angle_gamma   90.00
#
_symmetry.space_group_name_H-M   'P 1'
#
loop_
_entity.id
_entity.type
_entity.pdbx_description
1 polymer ?
#
loop_
_entity_poly.entity_id
_entity_poly.type
_entity_poly.pdbx_seq_one_letter_code
_entity_poly.pdbx_strand_id
1 'polypeptide(L)'
;MWHRLAALKSLSEALNTADPAAFLGIAVFAFFEVVSDGVFGEWDCHLRGARSLLDCHCSNSEEFQRFSRRFTGLEEIVAYFAWWDTIGALVRQSTSNTKSGLIFDDWHRSSLGQDFFDRVGCPAETFWLFVSLVQSKESTNLSESLTRAMAQLLKLGMDKTEKGKCSDIYRCAAVIAVLTTQSSSNGGEETSSEVTLEFAVDRICHIIESACSRSRYYPHMATPAYLAGMRANNSAQCKILGTYWRNCEMGDIPRYSGVQMQCEERWRKKGLI
;
A
#
# COMPACT_ATOMS: atom_id res chain seq x y z
N MET A 1 -1.53 28.81 7.26
CA MET A 1 -0.14 28.73 7.79
C MET A 1 -0.11 28.65 9.33
N TRP A 2 -0.79 29.54 10.06
CA TRP A 2 -0.86 29.53 11.53
C TRP A 2 -1.42 28.25 12.17
N HIS A 3 -2.49 27.67 11.61
CA HIS A 3 -3.07 26.42 12.14
C HIS A 3 -2.11 25.21 12.04
N ARG A 4 -1.29 25.14 10.98
CA ARG A 4 -0.30 24.05 10.81
C ARG A 4 0.83 24.16 11.84
N LEU A 5 1.35 25.36 12.09
CA LEU A 5 2.37 25.62 13.11
C LEU A 5 1.87 25.33 14.54
N ALA A 6 0.63 25.73 14.86
CA ALA A 6 0.02 25.43 16.15
C ALA A 6 -0.22 23.92 16.34
N ALA A 7 -0.68 23.21 15.31
CA ALA A 7 -0.86 21.77 15.33
C ALA A 7 0.48 21.03 15.50
N LEU A 8 1.53 21.47 14.79
CA LEU A 8 2.88 20.90 14.93
C LEU A 8 3.45 21.12 16.33
N LYS A 9 3.24 22.30 16.92
CA LYS A 9 3.67 22.59 18.29
C LYS A 9 2.94 21.70 19.31
N SER A 10 1.62 21.58 19.18
CA SER A 10 0.80 20.74 20.06
C SER A 10 1.16 19.25 19.92
N LEU A 11 1.43 18.79 18.70
CA LEU A 11 1.91 17.43 18.46
C LEU A 11 3.30 17.20 19.08
N SER A 12 4.21 18.17 18.96
CA SER A 12 5.54 18.10 19.58
C SER A 12 5.44 17.98 21.10
N GLU A 13 4.57 18.78 21.74
CA GLU A 13 4.30 18.70 23.17
C GLU A 13 3.72 17.33 23.56
N ALA A 14 2.72 16.84 22.82
CA ALA A 14 2.13 15.52 23.02
C ALA A 14 3.14 14.37 22.85
N LEU A 15 4.05 14.46 21.87
CA LEU A 15 5.12 13.49 21.67
C LEU A 15 6.11 13.50 22.83
N ASN A 16 6.47 14.68 23.35
CA ASN A 16 7.39 14.82 24.49
C ASN A 16 6.80 14.23 25.78
N THR A 17 5.47 14.18 25.90
CA THR A 17 4.77 13.59 27.05
C THR A 17 4.29 12.16 26.81
N ALA A 18 4.58 11.57 25.64
CA ALA A 18 4.00 10.31 25.19
C ALA A 18 2.47 10.29 25.35
N ASP A 19 1.79 11.37 24.96
CA ASP A 19 0.34 11.45 24.98
C ASP A 19 -0.24 10.63 23.79
N PRO A 20 -1.16 9.68 24.04
CA PRO A 20 -1.80 8.89 22.99
C PRO A 20 -2.50 9.71 21.89
N ALA A 21 -2.92 10.94 22.16
CA ALA A 21 -3.47 11.85 21.16
C ALA A 21 -2.49 12.10 19.98
N ALA A 22 -1.18 11.96 20.22
CA ALA A 22 -0.17 12.09 19.18
C ALA A 22 -0.31 11.04 18.07
N PHE A 23 -0.90 9.87 18.32
CA PHE A 23 -1.17 8.88 17.25
C PHE A 23 -2.05 9.44 16.14
N LEU A 24 -3.10 10.18 16.50
CA LEU A 24 -3.96 10.83 15.53
C LEU A 24 -3.18 11.88 14.72
N GLY A 25 -2.35 12.67 15.38
CA GLY A 25 -1.48 13.65 14.73
C GLY A 25 -0.56 12.98 13.71
N ILE A 26 0.15 11.92 14.10
CA ILE A 26 1.03 11.16 13.20
C ILE A 26 0.24 10.60 12.00
N ALA A 27 -0.94 10.03 12.21
CA ALA A 27 -1.77 9.51 11.13
C ALA A 27 -2.21 10.59 10.14
N VAL A 28 -2.56 11.78 10.64
CA VAL A 28 -2.94 12.92 9.80
C VAL A 28 -1.75 13.43 8.98
N PHE A 29 -0.55 13.54 9.58
CA PHE A 29 0.65 13.94 8.84
C PHE A 29 1.06 12.87 7.82
N ALA A 30 1.04 11.59 8.17
CA ALA A 30 1.31 10.49 7.25
C ALA A 30 0.34 10.49 6.04
N PHE A 31 -0.92 10.88 6.26
CA PHE A 31 -1.87 11.09 5.16
C PHE A 31 -1.47 12.29 4.29
N PHE A 32 -1.32 13.49 4.85
CA PHE A 32 -1.04 14.67 4.02
C PHE A 32 0.33 14.60 3.33
N GLU A 33 1.37 14.18 4.03
CA GLU A 33 2.74 14.22 3.53
C GLU A 33 3.07 13.09 2.57
N VAL A 34 2.26 12.04 2.50
CA VAL A 34 2.48 10.91 1.57
C VAL A 34 1.30 10.67 0.63
N VAL A 35 0.07 10.63 1.17
CA VAL A 35 -1.15 10.35 0.37
C VAL A 35 -1.57 11.57 -0.46
N SER A 36 -1.37 12.80 0.01
CA SER A 36 -1.70 13.98 -0.80
C SER A 36 -0.57 14.33 -1.77
N ASP A 37 0.60 14.71 -1.26
CA ASP A 37 1.63 15.40 -2.05
C ASP A 37 3.01 14.71 -2.10
N GLY A 38 3.16 13.59 -1.39
CA GLY A 38 4.47 12.98 -1.16
C GLY A 38 4.92 11.92 -2.13
N VAL A 39 6.09 11.35 -1.81
CA VAL A 39 6.64 10.19 -2.49
C VAL A 39 5.85 8.95 -2.06
N PHE A 40 5.14 8.31 -2.98
CA PHE A 40 4.38 7.09 -2.66
C PHE A 40 5.27 6.03 -2.03
N GLY A 41 4.83 5.47 -0.90
CA GLY A 41 5.61 4.47 -0.18
C GLY A 41 6.46 5.01 0.96
N GLU A 42 6.70 6.31 1.06
CA GLU A 42 7.61 6.91 2.06
C GLU A 42 6.93 7.25 3.39
N TRP A 43 6.17 6.30 3.94
CA TRP A 43 5.57 6.43 5.29
C TRP A 43 6.55 6.16 6.44
N ASP A 44 7.76 5.64 6.14
CA ASP A 44 8.69 5.08 7.14
C ASP A 44 9.01 6.04 8.30
N CYS A 45 9.25 7.33 8.01
CA CYS A 45 9.56 8.32 9.04
C CYS A 45 8.42 8.50 10.06
N HIS A 46 7.17 8.62 9.60
CA HIS A 46 6.00 8.75 10.46
C HIS A 46 5.73 7.47 11.24
N LEU A 47 5.86 6.33 10.57
CA LEU A 47 5.57 5.02 11.13
C LEU A 47 6.58 4.62 12.21
N ARG A 48 7.86 4.97 12.07
CA ARG A 48 8.84 4.81 13.15
C ARG A 48 8.49 5.64 14.38
N GLY A 49 8.05 6.89 14.18
CA GLY A 49 7.56 7.73 15.27
C GLY A 49 6.35 7.11 15.99
N ALA A 50 5.38 6.61 15.23
CA ALA A 50 4.21 5.90 15.78
C ALA A 50 4.63 4.63 16.53
N ARG A 51 5.60 3.87 15.99
CA ARG A 51 6.10 2.67 16.64
C ARG A 51 6.77 2.98 17.97
N SER A 52 7.68 3.96 18.01
CA SER A 52 8.34 4.37 19.25
C SER A 52 7.34 4.86 20.31
N LEU A 53 6.28 5.57 19.89
CA LEU A 53 5.22 5.99 20.80
C LEU A 53 4.40 4.79 21.32
N LEU A 54 4.09 3.80 20.48
CA LEU A 54 3.45 2.56 20.95
C LEU A 54 4.32 1.80 21.95
N ASP A 55 5.63 1.73 21.72
CA ASP A 55 6.56 1.03 22.62
C ASP A 55 6.60 1.67 24.02
N CYS A 56 6.18 2.94 24.17
CA CYS A 56 5.99 3.59 25.48
C CYS A 56 4.74 3.12 26.24
N HIS A 57 3.76 2.52 25.55
CA HIS A 57 2.47 2.13 26.13
C HIS A 57 2.23 0.62 26.13
N CYS A 58 2.79 -0.11 25.16
CA CYS A 58 2.60 -1.54 25.01
C CYS A 58 3.79 -2.18 24.29
N SER A 59 4.20 -3.35 24.79
CA SER A 59 5.27 -4.18 24.22
C SER A 59 4.76 -5.46 23.57
N ASN A 60 3.49 -5.80 23.80
CA ASN A 60 2.87 -7.04 23.33
C ASN A 60 1.36 -6.86 23.08
N SER A 61 0.76 -7.88 22.46
CA SER A 61 -0.65 -7.89 22.08
C SER A 61 -1.61 -7.68 23.25
N GLU A 62 -1.33 -8.24 24.43
CA GLU A 62 -2.21 -8.11 25.59
C GLU A 62 -2.21 -6.68 26.15
N GLU A 63 -1.02 -6.08 26.29
CA GLU A 63 -0.87 -4.69 26.71
C GLU A 63 -1.53 -3.74 25.72
N PHE A 64 -1.36 -4.00 24.42
CA PHE A 64 -2.02 -3.23 23.36
C PHE A 64 -3.54 -3.29 23.49
N GLN A 65 -4.10 -4.49 23.66
CA GLN A 65 -5.55 -4.66 23.84
C GLN A 65 -6.08 -3.93 25.08
N ARG A 66 -5.34 -3.94 26.20
CA ARG A 66 -5.71 -3.16 27.39
C ARG A 66 -5.64 -1.66 27.14
N PHE A 67 -4.64 -1.21 26.40
CA PHE A 67 -4.45 0.20 26.07
C PHE A 67 -5.51 0.71 25.08
N SER A 68 -5.83 -0.06 24.04
CA SER A 68 -6.90 0.23 23.09
C SER A 68 -8.28 0.42 23.74
N ARG A 69 -8.58 -0.34 24.80
CA ARG A 69 -9.83 -0.15 25.57
C ARG A 69 -9.89 1.18 26.33
N ARG A 70 -8.73 1.78 26.62
CA ARG A 70 -8.63 3.07 27.32
C ARG A 70 -8.61 4.25 26.35
N PHE A 71 -8.15 4.04 25.12
CA PHE A 71 -8.08 5.05 24.08
C PHE A 71 -8.92 4.65 22.86
N THR A 72 -10.16 5.11 22.82
CA THR A 72 -11.10 4.86 21.73
C THR A 72 -10.49 5.29 20.38
N GLY A 73 -10.55 4.41 19.39
CA GLY A 73 -10.00 4.68 18.06
C GLY A 73 -8.55 4.23 17.84
N LEU A 74 -7.87 3.74 18.88
CA LEU A 74 -6.46 3.32 18.75
C LEU A 74 -6.29 2.18 17.75
N GLU A 75 -7.16 1.17 17.79
CA GLU A 75 -7.04 -0.02 16.95
C GLU A 75 -7.18 0.34 15.48
N GLU A 76 -8.10 1.25 15.15
CA GLU A 76 -8.28 1.75 13.80
C GLU A 76 -7.06 2.55 13.32
N ILE A 77 -6.50 3.40 14.18
CA ILE A 77 -5.28 4.16 13.85
C ILE A 77 -4.10 3.21 13.61
N VAL A 78 -3.90 2.23 14.49
CA VAL A 78 -2.83 1.24 14.34
C VAL A 78 -3.06 0.34 13.13
N ALA A 79 -4.30 0.01 12.78
CA ALA A 79 -4.62 -0.70 11.55
C ALA A 79 -4.17 0.08 10.30
N TYR A 80 -4.38 1.40 10.26
CA TYR A 80 -3.83 2.25 9.19
C TYR A 80 -2.30 2.27 9.18
N PHE A 81 -1.65 2.33 10.34
CA PHE A 81 -0.19 2.27 10.41
C PHE A 81 0.37 0.93 9.89
N ALA A 82 -0.19 -0.18 10.34
CA ALA A 82 0.21 -1.52 9.91
C ALA A 82 -0.08 -1.76 8.41
N TRP A 83 -1.16 -1.16 7.89
CA TRP A 83 -1.44 -1.11 6.46
C TRP A 83 -0.39 -0.32 5.68
N TRP A 84 -0.11 0.93 6.07
CA TRP A 84 0.89 1.78 5.41
C TRP A 84 2.31 1.24 5.52
N ASP A 85 2.66 0.59 6.62
CA ASP A 85 3.93 -0.11 6.80
C ASP A 85 4.12 -1.19 5.74
N THR A 86 3.10 -2.05 5.60
CA THR A 86 3.13 -3.17 4.65
C THR A 86 3.15 -2.68 3.20
N ILE A 87 2.24 -1.76 2.85
CA ILE A 87 2.15 -1.22 1.50
C ILE A 87 3.39 -0.39 1.14
N GLY A 88 3.89 0.42 2.07
CA GLY A 88 5.08 1.23 1.88
C GLY A 88 6.32 0.38 1.66
N ALA A 89 6.52 -0.63 2.49
CA ALA A 89 7.63 -1.55 2.32
C ALA A 89 7.55 -2.32 0.99
N LEU A 90 6.35 -2.77 0.59
CA LEU A 90 6.13 -3.40 -0.72
C LEU A 90 6.49 -2.47 -1.88
N VAL A 91 6.01 -1.21 -1.84
CA VAL A 91 6.30 -0.19 -2.85
C VAL A 91 7.81 0.06 -2.94
N ARG A 92 8.49 0.28 -1.82
CA ARG A 92 9.94 0.51 -1.79
C ARG A 92 10.74 -0.69 -2.31
N GLN A 93 10.36 -1.92 -1.96
CA GLN A 93 10.98 -3.13 -2.50
C GLN A 93 10.79 -3.30 -4.01
N SER A 94 9.69 -2.78 -4.57
CA SER A 94 9.42 -2.86 -6.01
C SER A 94 10.26 -1.89 -6.85
N THR A 95 10.78 -0.82 -6.24
CA THR A 95 11.49 0.27 -6.94
C THR A 95 12.95 0.41 -6.56
N SER A 96 13.31 -0.02 -5.36
CA SER A 96 14.66 0.02 -4.81
C SER A 96 15.07 -1.38 -4.37
N ASN A 97 16.28 -1.81 -4.73
CA ASN A 97 16.87 -3.06 -4.23
C ASN A 97 17.18 -3.01 -2.71
N THR A 98 16.81 -1.94 -2.00
CA THR A 98 16.89 -1.88 -0.54
C THR A 98 15.72 -2.65 0.08
N LYS A 99 16.04 -3.77 0.72
CA LYS A 99 15.12 -4.48 1.62
C LYS A 99 14.82 -3.59 2.83
N SER A 100 13.66 -2.95 2.83
CA SER A 100 13.10 -2.31 4.01
C SER A 100 12.24 -3.36 4.73
N GLY A 101 12.64 -3.70 5.95
CA GLY A 101 11.83 -4.56 6.81
C GLY A 101 10.55 -3.84 7.27
N LEU A 102 9.63 -4.61 7.83
CA LEU A 102 8.41 -4.06 8.43
C LEU A 102 8.73 -3.43 9.80
N ILE A 103 8.10 -2.29 10.08
CA ILE A 103 8.27 -1.53 11.33
C ILE A 103 7.38 -2.12 12.44
N PHE A 104 6.16 -2.54 12.08
CA PHE A 104 5.20 -3.11 13.01
C PHE A 104 5.30 -4.64 13.02
N ASP A 105 5.04 -5.25 14.17
CA ASP A 105 4.97 -6.71 14.32
C ASP A 105 3.63 -7.29 13.84
N ASP A 106 3.57 -8.60 13.61
CA ASP A 106 2.35 -9.25 13.10
C ASP A 106 1.16 -9.20 14.06
N TRP A 107 1.43 -9.08 15.36
CA TRP A 107 0.37 -8.87 16.34
C TRP A 107 -0.27 -7.49 16.22
N HIS A 108 0.44 -6.47 15.71
CA HIS A 108 -0.17 -5.19 15.35
C HIS A 108 -1.04 -5.36 14.10
N ARG A 109 -0.57 -6.14 13.10
CA ARG A 109 -1.35 -6.44 11.89
C ARG A 109 -2.62 -7.24 12.18
N SER A 110 -2.66 -7.94 13.29
CA SER A 110 -3.86 -8.64 13.75
C SER A 110 -4.99 -7.69 14.14
N SER A 111 -4.73 -6.37 14.28
CA SER A 111 -5.79 -5.36 14.42
C SER A 111 -6.54 -5.07 13.10
N LEU A 112 -6.01 -5.49 11.95
CA LEU A 112 -6.71 -5.39 10.67
C LEU A 112 -7.82 -6.45 10.64
N GLY A 113 -9.00 -6.06 11.13
CA GLY A 113 -10.21 -6.88 11.06
C GLY A 113 -10.84 -6.89 9.65
N GLN A 114 -11.85 -7.74 9.48
CA GLN A 114 -12.59 -7.84 8.22
C GLN A 114 -13.20 -6.49 7.80
N ASP A 115 -13.66 -5.68 8.76
CA ASP A 115 -14.22 -4.35 8.50
C ASP A 115 -13.19 -3.39 7.88
N PHE A 116 -11.91 -3.53 8.23
CA PHE A 116 -10.83 -2.76 7.63
C PHE A 116 -10.62 -3.21 6.17
N PHE A 117 -10.49 -4.52 5.94
CA PHE A 117 -10.34 -5.08 4.59
C PHE A 117 -11.53 -4.75 3.67
N ASP A 118 -12.74 -4.77 4.22
CA ASP A 118 -13.97 -4.39 3.51
C ASP A 118 -14.02 -2.91 3.13
N ARG A 119 -13.38 -2.06 3.94
CA ARG A 119 -13.25 -0.62 3.69
C ARG A 119 -12.24 -0.34 2.58
N VAL A 120 -11.05 -0.94 2.65
CA VAL A 120 -9.97 -0.72 1.66
C VAL A 120 -10.12 -1.57 0.40
N GLY A 121 -11.01 -2.57 0.40
CA GLY A 121 -11.28 -3.44 -0.76
C GLY A 121 -10.21 -4.49 -1.05
N CYS A 122 -9.14 -4.55 -0.25
CA CYS A 122 -8.08 -5.56 -0.35
C CYS A 122 -8.49 -6.82 0.44
N PRO A 123 -8.54 -8.00 -0.20
CA PRO A 123 -8.78 -9.26 0.51
C PRO A 123 -7.69 -9.54 1.54
N ALA A 124 -8.07 -10.05 2.71
CA ALA A 124 -7.15 -10.35 3.81
C ALA A 124 -6.04 -11.30 3.37
N GLU A 125 -6.37 -12.33 2.58
CA GLU A 125 -5.39 -13.29 2.08
C GLU A 125 -4.36 -12.67 1.13
N THR A 126 -4.76 -11.62 0.40
CA THR A 126 -3.87 -10.87 -0.49
C THR A 126 -2.95 -9.95 0.32
N PHE A 127 -3.49 -9.30 1.35
CA PHE A 127 -2.68 -8.51 2.27
C PHE A 127 -1.61 -9.35 2.96
N TRP A 128 -1.97 -10.51 3.51
CA TRP A 128 -1.01 -11.42 4.15
C TRP A 128 -0.01 -12.03 3.16
N LEU A 129 -0.32 -12.09 1.87
CA LEU A 129 0.67 -12.41 0.85
C LEU A 129 1.71 -11.29 0.74
N PHE A 130 1.29 -10.01 0.69
CA PHE A 130 2.24 -8.88 0.73
C PHE A 130 3.12 -8.88 1.97
N VAL A 131 2.53 -9.10 3.16
CA VAL A 131 3.30 -9.20 4.42
C VAL A 131 4.39 -10.27 4.30
N SER A 132 4.02 -11.46 3.84
CA SER A 132 5.00 -12.55 3.69
C SER A 132 6.10 -12.26 2.67
N LEU A 133 5.80 -11.51 1.60
CA LEU A 133 6.80 -11.10 0.59
C LEU A 133 7.77 -10.06 1.15
N VAL A 134 7.28 -9.15 1.98
CA VAL A 134 8.12 -8.11 2.58
C VAL A 134 9.00 -8.69 3.69
N GLN A 135 8.49 -9.59 4.53
CA GLN A 135 9.24 -10.24 5.61
C GLN A 135 10.27 -11.27 5.12
N SER A 136 10.00 -11.84 3.95
CA SER A 136 10.75 -12.88 3.29
C SER A 136 12.26 -12.55 3.19
N LYS A 137 13.08 -13.24 4.00
CA LYS A 137 14.55 -13.21 3.91
C LYS A 137 15.04 -14.31 2.98
N GLU A 138 15.35 -14.01 1.72
CA GLU A 138 16.18 -14.77 0.73
C GLU A 138 15.95 -16.30 0.55
N SER A 139 15.08 -16.93 1.34
CA SER A 139 14.91 -18.38 1.50
C SER A 139 13.43 -18.78 1.58
N THR A 140 12.54 -17.82 1.36
CA THR A 140 11.10 -18.05 1.26
C THR A 140 10.83 -19.00 0.10
N ASN A 141 10.02 -20.03 0.35
CA ASN A 141 9.73 -21.07 -0.63
C ASN A 141 9.02 -20.45 -1.84
N LEU A 142 9.80 -20.14 -2.88
CA LEU A 142 9.37 -19.50 -4.13
C LEU A 142 8.11 -20.15 -4.70
N SER A 143 8.08 -21.48 -4.65
CA SER A 143 6.95 -22.31 -5.10
C SER A 143 5.66 -21.98 -4.34
N GLU A 144 5.76 -21.73 -3.04
CA GLU A 144 4.62 -21.37 -2.20
C GLU A 144 4.07 -19.99 -2.55
N SER A 145 4.95 -18.97 -2.68
CA SER A 145 4.55 -17.61 -3.07
C SER A 145 3.89 -17.58 -4.45
N LEU A 146 4.43 -18.32 -5.43
CA LEU A 146 3.84 -18.46 -6.76
C LEU A 146 2.48 -19.17 -6.70
N THR A 147 2.37 -20.27 -5.95
CA THR A 147 1.10 -21.00 -5.77
C THR A 147 0.03 -20.11 -5.15
N ARG A 148 0.40 -19.34 -4.13
CA ARG A 148 -0.51 -18.36 -3.49
C ARG A 148 -0.93 -17.26 -4.46
N ALA A 149 -0.02 -16.77 -5.30
CA ALA A 149 -0.33 -15.78 -6.34
C ALA A 149 -1.29 -16.33 -7.41
N MET A 150 -1.05 -17.57 -7.88
CA MET A 150 -1.94 -18.26 -8.81
C MET A 150 -3.34 -18.46 -8.20
N ALA A 151 -3.42 -18.83 -6.92
CA ALA A 151 -4.68 -18.93 -6.21
C ALA A 151 -5.45 -17.59 -6.15
N GLN A 152 -4.75 -16.45 -6.15
CA GLN A 152 -5.41 -15.13 -6.29
C GLN A 152 -6.00 -14.94 -7.68
N LEU A 153 -5.30 -15.34 -8.74
CA LEU A 153 -5.82 -15.22 -10.12
C LEU A 153 -7.09 -16.04 -10.35
N LEU A 154 -7.21 -17.21 -9.71
CA LEU A 154 -8.40 -18.07 -9.82
C LEU A 154 -9.67 -17.45 -9.21
N LYS A 155 -9.54 -16.39 -8.41
CA LYS A 155 -10.66 -15.69 -7.76
C LYS A 155 -11.15 -14.45 -8.54
N LEU A 156 -10.51 -14.12 -9.67
CA LEU A 156 -10.87 -12.92 -10.44
C LEU A 156 -12.26 -13.04 -11.06
N GLY A 157 -13.01 -11.93 -11.07
CA GLY A 157 -14.30 -11.81 -11.72
C GLY A 157 -15.46 -12.49 -10.99
N MET A 158 -15.23 -13.06 -9.80
CA MET A 158 -16.27 -13.69 -8.98
C MET A 158 -17.27 -12.67 -8.44
N ASP A 159 -16.81 -11.45 -8.14
CA ASP A 159 -17.64 -10.33 -7.66
C ASP A 159 -17.57 -9.17 -8.67
N LYS A 160 -18.72 -8.81 -9.23
CA LYS A 160 -18.84 -7.75 -10.26
C LYS A 160 -19.07 -6.35 -9.68
N THR A 161 -19.20 -6.22 -8.36
CA THR A 161 -19.37 -4.93 -7.69
C THR A 161 -18.08 -4.11 -7.74
N GLU A 162 -18.14 -2.83 -7.38
CA GLU A 162 -16.94 -1.99 -7.24
C GLU A 162 -15.99 -2.49 -6.15
N LYS A 163 -16.51 -3.18 -5.12
CA LYS A 163 -15.68 -3.88 -4.12
C LYS A 163 -14.92 -5.03 -4.79
N GLY A 164 -15.63 -5.86 -5.56
CA GLY A 164 -15.05 -6.97 -6.32
C GLY A 164 -13.95 -6.52 -7.28
N LYS A 165 -14.18 -5.45 -8.04
CA LYS A 165 -13.16 -4.81 -8.90
C LYS A 165 -11.93 -4.38 -8.11
N CYS A 166 -12.13 -3.74 -6.95
CA CYS A 166 -11.03 -3.35 -6.07
C CYS A 166 -10.26 -4.59 -5.55
N SER A 167 -10.96 -5.64 -5.14
CA SER A 167 -10.32 -6.87 -4.71
C SER A 167 -9.51 -7.55 -5.82
N ASP A 168 -10.05 -7.57 -7.04
CA ASP A 168 -9.39 -8.15 -8.20
C ASP A 168 -8.12 -7.40 -8.60
N ILE A 169 -8.12 -6.07 -8.49
CA ILE A 169 -6.93 -5.28 -8.78
C ILE A 169 -5.79 -5.59 -7.78
N TYR A 170 -6.14 -5.81 -6.50
CA TYR A 170 -5.19 -6.23 -5.47
C TYR A 170 -4.64 -7.63 -5.72
N ARG A 171 -5.48 -8.56 -6.21
CA ARG A 171 -5.06 -9.90 -6.60
C ARG A 171 -4.05 -9.88 -7.74
N CYS A 172 -4.28 -9.05 -8.77
CA CYS A 172 -3.31 -8.83 -9.84
C CYS A 172 -2.02 -8.18 -9.31
N ALA A 173 -2.13 -7.22 -8.39
CA ALA A 173 -0.98 -6.59 -7.77
C ALA A 173 -0.11 -7.57 -6.97
N ALA A 174 -0.70 -8.58 -6.34
CA ALA A 174 0.03 -9.67 -5.71
C ALA A 174 0.88 -10.46 -6.71
N VAL A 175 0.36 -10.74 -7.91
CA VAL A 175 1.15 -11.39 -8.97
C VAL A 175 2.32 -10.51 -9.38
N ILE A 176 2.09 -9.21 -9.59
CA ILE A 176 3.16 -8.26 -9.94
C ILE A 176 4.24 -8.21 -8.85
N ALA A 177 3.83 -8.15 -7.57
CA ALA A 177 4.73 -8.14 -6.43
C ALA A 177 5.60 -9.40 -6.39
N VAL A 178 4.96 -10.58 -6.45
CA VAL A 178 5.63 -11.88 -6.40
C VAL A 178 6.67 -12.02 -7.52
N LEU A 179 6.29 -11.71 -8.76
CA LEU A 179 7.19 -11.82 -9.91
C LEU A 179 8.30 -10.76 -9.90
N THR A 180 8.01 -9.55 -9.41
CA THR A 180 9.00 -8.47 -9.27
C THR A 180 10.11 -8.84 -8.28
N THR A 181 9.76 -9.38 -7.12
CA THR A 181 10.74 -9.80 -6.10
C THR A 181 11.64 -10.92 -6.62
N GLN A 182 11.15 -11.74 -7.57
CA GLN A 182 11.90 -12.85 -8.16
C GLN A 182 12.94 -12.41 -9.18
N SER A 183 12.60 -11.47 -10.08
CA SER A 183 13.53 -10.97 -11.11
C SER A 183 14.78 -10.32 -10.50
N SER A 184 14.69 -9.77 -9.29
CA SER A 184 15.84 -9.21 -8.57
C SER A 184 16.75 -10.27 -7.94
N SER A 185 16.29 -11.54 -7.85
CA SER A 185 16.98 -12.61 -7.11
C SER A 185 17.67 -13.62 -8.03
N ASN A 186 17.09 -13.93 -9.19
CA ASN A 186 17.60 -14.94 -10.12
C ASN A 186 17.74 -14.35 -11.53
N GLY A 187 18.95 -13.94 -11.93
CA GLY A 187 19.24 -13.39 -13.25
C GLY A 187 19.21 -14.39 -14.42
N GLY A 188 18.17 -15.24 -14.51
CA GLY A 188 18.18 -16.41 -15.42
C GLY A 188 16.90 -16.81 -16.15
N GLU A 189 15.71 -16.28 -15.84
CA GLU A 189 14.45 -16.66 -16.54
C GLU A 189 13.54 -15.44 -16.79
N GLU A 190 13.97 -14.53 -17.66
CA GLU A 190 13.30 -13.23 -17.85
C GLU A 190 12.01 -13.31 -18.68
N THR A 191 11.90 -14.20 -19.67
CA THR A 191 10.85 -14.09 -20.72
C THR A 191 9.45 -14.54 -20.29
N SER A 192 9.29 -15.63 -19.52
CA SER A 192 7.96 -16.11 -19.10
C SER A 192 7.36 -15.25 -17.97
N SER A 193 8.21 -14.65 -17.14
CA SER A 193 7.80 -13.74 -16.07
C SER A 193 7.29 -12.42 -16.66
N GLU A 194 7.92 -11.91 -17.71
CA GLU A 194 7.53 -10.67 -18.40
C GLU A 194 6.14 -10.75 -19.04
N VAL A 195 5.80 -11.85 -19.72
CA VAL A 195 4.47 -12.04 -20.31
C VAL A 195 3.39 -12.04 -19.23
N THR A 196 3.63 -12.73 -18.11
CA THR A 196 2.67 -12.79 -17.00
C THR A 196 2.50 -11.42 -16.32
N LEU A 197 3.60 -10.67 -16.17
CA LEU A 197 3.58 -9.30 -15.68
C LEU A 197 2.76 -8.38 -16.59
N GLU A 198 2.95 -8.47 -17.91
CA GLU A 198 2.18 -7.71 -18.89
C GLU A 198 0.68 -8.01 -18.78
N PHE A 199 0.29 -9.28 -18.73
CA PHE A 199 -1.12 -9.67 -18.54
C PHE A 199 -1.70 -9.14 -17.22
N ALA A 200 -0.92 -9.16 -16.14
CA ALA A 200 -1.35 -8.62 -14.85
C ALA A 200 -1.54 -7.09 -14.92
N VAL A 201 -0.65 -6.37 -15.61
CA VAL A 201 -0.77 -4.92 -15.85
C VAL A 201 -2.00 -4.61 -16.71
N ASP A 202 -2.19 -5.32 -17.82
CA ASP A 202 -3.36 -5.14 -18.69
C ASP A 202 -4.67 -5.39 -17.95
N ARG A 203 -4.70 -6.42 -17.10
CA ARG A 203 -5.88 -6.71 -16.27
C ARG A 203 -6.17 -5.57 -15.29
N ILE A 204 -5.14 -5.02 -14.65
CA ILE A 204 -5.26 -3.86 -13.76
C ILE A 204 -5.79 -2.65 -14.53
N CYS A 205 -5.24 -2.35 -15.71
CA CYS A 205 -5.68 -1.27 -16.57
C CYS A 205 -7.15 -1.43 -16.99
N HIS A 206 -7.56 -2.64 -17.41
CA HIS A 206 -8.95 -2.92 -17.77
C HIS A 206 -9.93 -2.72 -16.60
N ILE A 207 -9.53 -3.16 -15.40
CA ILE A 207 -10.35 -2.95 -14.20
C ILE A 207 -10.48 -1.45 -13.89
N ILE A 208 -9.38 -0.69 -13.93
CA ILE A 208 -9.37 0.77 -13.70
C ILE A 208 -10.27 1.50 -14.69
N GLU A 209 -10.17 1.15 -15.98
CA GLU A 209 -10.96 1.80 -17.04
C GLU A 209 -12.47 1.54 -16.87
N SER A 210 -12.83 0.35 -16.38
CA SER A 210 -14.23 -0.02 -16.12
C SER A 210 -14.75 0.37 -14.72
N ALA A 211 -13.89 0.87 -13.83
CA ALA A 211 -14.27 1.22 -12.46
C ALA A 211 -14.97 2.58 -12.39
N CYS A 212 -15.93 2.71 -11.48
CA CYS A 212 -16.61 3.98 -11.25
C CYS A 212 -15.73 4.90 -10.41
N SER A 213 -15.28 6.03 -10.97
CA SER A 213 -14.44 7.01 -10.24
C SER A 213 -15.11 7.63 -9.01
N ARG A 214 -16.45 7.60 -8.94
CA ARG A 214 -17.23 8.03 -7.77
C ARG A 214 -17.38 6.96 -6.68
N SER A 215 -16.92 5.74 -6.94
CA SER A 215 -16.94 4.67 -5.95
C SER A 215 -15.98 4.98 -4.80
N ARG A 216 -16.40 4.68 -3.56
CA ARG A 216 -15.52 4.77 -2.39
C ARG A 216 -14.25 3.93 -2.52
N TYR A 217 -14.28 2.89 -3.35
CA TYR A 217 -13.16 1.98 -3.56
C TYR A 217 -12.13 2.49 -4.57
N TYR A 218 -12.49 3.46 -5.40
CA TYR A 218 -11.61 3.95 -6.47
C TYR A 218 -10.27 4.48 -5.93
N PRO A 219 -10.23 5.33 -4.88
CA PRO A 219 -8.96 5.82 -4.32
C PRO A 219 -8.11 4.72 -3.64
N HIS A 220 -8.72 3.60 -3.28
CA HIS A 220 -8.03 2.46 -2.68
C HIS A 220 -7.33 1.59 -3.74
N MET A 221 -7.58 1.80 -5.03
CA MET A 221 -6.85 1.11 -6.11
C MET A 221 -5.41 1.63 -6.30
N ALA A 222 -4.93 2.54 -5.45
CA ALA A 222 -3.67 3.25 -5.64
C ALA A 222 -2.44 2.35 -5.60
N THR A 223 -2.37 1.40 -4.65
CA THR A 223 -1.21 0.48 -4.60
C THR A 223 -1.14 -0.40 -5.85
N PRO A 224 -2.22 -1.07 -6.29
CA PRO A 224 -2.21 -1.80 -7.55
C PRO A 224 -1.88 -0.93 -8.77
N ALA A 225 -2.47 0.27 -8.86
CA ALA A 225 -2.20 1.20 -9.95
C ALA A 225 -0.73 1.63 -9.99
N TYR A 226 -0.11 1.84 -8.83
CA TYR A 226 1.31 2.17 -8.73
C TYR A 226 2.19 1.02 -9.21
N LEU A 227 1.97 -0.20 -8.71
CA LEU A 227 2.75 -1.37 -9.10
C LEU A 227 2.62 -1.64 -10.60
N ALA A 228 1.42 -1.50 -11.16
CA ALA A 228 1.20 -1.56 -12.60
C ALA A 228 1.91 -0.42 -13.35
N GLY A 229 1.86 0.81 -12.85
CA GLY A 229 2.57 1.96 -13.42
C GLY A 229 4.07 1.74 -13.50
N MET A 230 4.67 1.17 -12.46
CA MET A 230 6.09 0.82 -12.47
C MET A 230 6.44 -0.31 -13.44
N ARG A 231 5.44 -1.08 -13.90
CA ARG A 231 5.60 -2.19 -14.85
C ARG A 231 5.01 -1.93 -16.23
N ALA A 232 4.40 -0.78 -16.47
CA ALA A 232 3.85 -0.42 -17.77
C ALA A 232 4.91 -0.58 -18.89
N ASN A 233 4.46 -1.11 -20.02
CA ASN A 233 5.29 -1.46 -21.18
C ASN A 233 4.81 -0.81 -22.49
N ASN A 234 3.63 -0.18 -22.50
CA ASN A 234 3.09 0.49 -23.67
C ASN A 234 2.33 1.78 -23.31
N SER A 235 2.18 2.68 -24.28
CA SER A 235 1.56 3.99 -24.07
C SER A 235 0.08 3.92 -23.69
N ALA A 236 -0.64 2.84 -24.05
CA ALA A 236 -2.04 2.68 -23.70
C ALA A 236 -2.21 2.44 -22.18
N GLN A 237 -1.39 1.57 -21.60
CA GLN A 237 -1.32 1.36 -20.14
C GLN A 237 -0.97 2.67 -19.41
N CYS A 238 0.05 3.40 -19.88
CA CYS A 238 0.43 4.70 -19.32
C CYS A 238 -0.73 5.71 -19.33
N LYS A 239 -1.49 5.77 -20.43
CA LYS A 239 -2.66 6.66 -20.55
C LYS A 239 -3.77 6.31 -19.56
N ILE A 240 -4.07 5.02 -19.39
CA ILE A 240 -5.10 4.56 -18.45
C ILE A 240 -4.67 4.90 -17.01
N LEU A 241 -3.43 4.56 -16.63
CA LEU A 241 -2.91 4.82 -15.29
C LEU A 241 -2.76 6.32 -15.00
N GLY A 242 -2.33 7.12 -15.98
CA GLY A 242 -2.30 8.59 -15.85
C GLY A 242 -3.70 9.19 -15.72
N THR A 243 -4.73 8.56 -16.29
CA THR A 243 -6.12 8.98 -16.08
C THR A 243 -6.61 8.63 -14.68
N TYR A 244 -6.23 7.47 -14.16
CA TYR A 244 -6.52 7.08 -12.78
C TYR A 244 -5.97 8.09 -11.76
N TRP A 245 -4.70 8.48 -11.89
CA TRP A 245 -4.08 9.44 -10.97
C TRP A 245 -4.75 10.81 -11.04
N ARG A 246 -5.00 11.33 -12.25
CA ARG A 246 -5.75 12.59 -12.43
C ARG A 246 -7.15 12.56 -11.82
N ASN A 247 -7.85 11.43 -11.95
CA ASN A 247 -9.17 11.27 -11.32
C ASN A 247 -9.08 11.27 -9.79
N CYS A 248 -8.01 10.71 -9.21
CA CYS A 248 -7.77 10.77 -7.76
C CYS A 248 -7.43 12.18 -7.28
N GLU A 249 -6.75 12.97 -8.10
CA GLU A 249 -6.44 14.38 -7.82
C GLU A 249 -7.68 15.28 -7.92
N MET A 250 -8.55 15.04 -8.91
CA MET A 250 -9.79 15.81 -9.12
C MET A 250 -10.95 15.41 -8.21
N GLY A 251 -10.79 14.38 -7.37
CA GLY A 251 -11.84 13.93 -6.46
C GLY A 251 -12.12 14.91 -5.32
N ASP A 252 -13.17 14.63 -4.53
CA ASP A 252 -13.58 15.48 -3.39
C ASP A 252 -12.45 15.73 -2.38
N ILE A 253 -11.55 14.76 -2.25
CA ILE A 253 -10.30 14.87 -1.50
C ILE A 253 -9.18 14.57 -2.50
N PRO A 254 -8.43 15.60 -2.94
CA PRO A 254 -7.27 15.42 -3.81
C PRO A 254 -6.22 14.50 -3.17
N ARG A 255 -5.76 13.52 -3.93
CA ARG A 255 -4.76 12.53 -3.51
C ARG A 255 -3.76 12.22 -4.62
N TYR A 256 -2.59 11.77 -4.20
CA TYR A 256 -1.58 11.09 -5.01
C TYR A 256 -0.91 11.95 -6.10
N SER A 257 -0.85 13.27 -5.92
CA SER A 257 -0.23 14.19 -6.90
C SER A 257 1.24 13.83 -7.15
N GLY A 258 1.97 13.46 -6.08
CA GLY A 258 3.36 13.01 -6.15
C GLY A 258 3.58 11.66 -6.86
N VAL A 259 2.55 10.81 -6.91
CA VAL A 259 2.65 9.44 -7.43
C VAL A 259 2.68 9.42 -8.96
N GLN A 260 1.85 10.25 -9.59
CA GLN A 260 1.82 10.38 -11.04
C GLN A 260 3.20 10.77 -11.59
N MET A 261 3.87 11.72 -10.95
CA MET A 261 5.20 12.18 -11.37
C MET A 261 6.23 11.05 -11.38
N GLN A 262 6.21 10.15 -10.39
CA GLN A 262 7.12 9.01 -10.33
C GLN A 262 6.90 8.02 -11.48
N CYS A 263 5.64 7.70 -11.75
CA CYS A 263 5.30 6.79 -12.85
C CYS A 263 5.70 7.41 -14.20
N GLU A 264 5.39 8.68 -14.43
CA GLU A 264 5.75 9.39 -15.67
C GLU A 264 7.25 9.48 -15.89
N GLU A 265 8.04 9.75 -14.85
CA GLU A 265 9.51 9.76 -14.96
C GLU A 265 10.03 8.42 -15.50
N ARG A 266 9.48 7.31 -14.99
CA ARG A 266 9.84 5.97 -15.45
C ARG A 266 9.35 5.69 -16.88
N TRP A 267 8.14 6.14 -17.23
CA TRP A 267 7.60 5.98 -18.58
C TRP A 267 8.43 6.74 -19.62
N ARG A 268 8.87 7.97 -19.31
CA ARG A 268 9.79 8.76 -20.15
C ARG A 268 11.13 8.05 -20.33
N LYS A 269 11.71 7.50 -19.26
CA LYS A 269 12.95 6.70 -19.33
C LYS A 269 12.83 5.47 -20.23
N LYS A 270 11.62 4.89 -20.36
CA LYS A 270 11.31 3.79 -21.27
C LYS A 270 10.88 4.22 -22.69
N GLY A 271 10.75 5.53 -22.95
CA GLY A 271 10.26 6.04 -24.23
C GLY A 271 8.78 5.76 -24.51
N LEU A 272 7.96 5.60 -23.46
CA LEU A 272 6.52 5.31 -23.59
C LEU A 272 5.65 6.57 -23.71
N ILE A 273 6.19 7.73 -23.29
CA ILE A 273 5.59 9.07 -23.36
C ILE A 273 6.66 10.11 -23.66
#